data_AF-A0A931QKB0-F1
#
_entry.id   AF-A0A931QKB0-F1
#
_cell.length_a   1.000
_cell.length_b   1.000
_cell.length_c   1.000
_cell.angle_alpha   90.00
_cell.angle_beta   90.00
_cell.angle_gamma   90.00
#
_symmetry.space_group_name_H-M   'P 1'
#
loop_
_entity.id
_entity.type
_entity.pdbx_description
1 polymer ?
#
loop_
_entity_poly.entity_id
_entity_poly.type
_entity_poly.pdbx_seq_one_letter_code
_entity_poly.pdbx_strand_id
1 'polypeptide(L)' 'MAEEAGRIAWYSPDPRGVFDLDRFHVPRRLARVIRSGRFDIAIDADFEAVIRACAGREETWLNEEMIAAYVALHRKG' A
#
# COMPACT_ATOMS: atom_id res chain seq x y z
N MET A 1 7.72 -6.32 -9.29
CA MET A 1 7.62 -4.85 -9.40
C MET A 1 7.85 -4.49 -10.84
N ALA A 2 7.09 -3.53 -11.39
CA ALA A 2 7.33 -3.07 -12.75
C ALA A 2 8.58 -2.18 -12.76
N GLU A 3 9.51 -2.49 -13.65
CA GLU A 3 10.63 -1.64 -14.00
C GLU A 3 10.16 -0.57 -15.01
N GLU A 4 10.95 0.49 -15.17
CA GLU A 4 10.66 1.60 -16.10
C GLU A 4 10.49 1.13 -17.56
N ALA A 5 11.18 0.07 -17.96
CA ALA A 5 11.04 -0.57 -19.27
C ALA A 5 9.79 -1.46 -19.43
N GLY A 6 8.88 -1.46 -18.45
CA GLY A 6 7.65 -2.26 -18.46
C GLY A 6 7.85 -3.76 -18.18
N ARG A 7 9.07 -4.19 -17.85
CA ARG A 7 9.33 -5.57 -17.43
C ARG A 7 8.96 -5.77 -15.97
N ILE A 8 8.42 -6.94 -15.67
CA ILE A 8 8.14 -7.34 -14.28
C ILE A 8 9.32 -8.12 -13.73
N ALA A 9 9.90 -7.62 -12.64
CA ALA A 9 10.94 -8.30 -11.87
C ALA A 9 10.39 -8.90 -10.56
N TRP A 10 10.93 -10.05 -10.16
CA TRP A 10 10.61 -10.76 -8.91
C TRP A 10 11.74 -10.56 -7.89
N TYR A 11 11.38 -10.40 -6.62
CA TYR A 11 12.33 -10.04 -5.56
C TYR A 11 12.12 -10.93 -4.33
N SER A 12 13.23 -11.41 -3.77
CA SER A 12 13.27 -12.17 -2.52
C SER A 12 14.45 -11.68 -1.65
N PRO A 13 14.30 -10.52 -0.98
CA PRO A 13 15.37 -9.93 -0.20
C PRO A 13 15.69 -10.78 1.04
N ASP A 14 16.97 -10.89 1.35
CA ASP A 14 17.50 -11.48 2.57
C ASP A 14 18.48 -10.48 3.22
N PRO A 15 18.15 -9.88 4.39
CA PRO A 15 16.96 -10.14 5.20
C PRO A 15 15.66 -9.50 4.66
N ARG A 16 14.51 -10.08 5.03
CA ARG A 16 13.18 -9.54 4.71
C ARG A 16 12.78 -8.46 5.72
N GLY A 17 12.41 -7.27 5.24
CA GLY A 17 11.79 -6.25 6.08
C GLY A 17 10.39 -6.66 6.53
N VAL A 18 10.15 -6.63 7.85
CA VAL A 18 8.86 -6.95 8.48
C VAL A 18 8.55 -5.94 9.59
N PHE A 19 7.27 -5.69 9.85
CA PHE A 19 6.82 -4.94 11.03
C PHE A 19 6.24 -5.91 12.05
N ASP A 20 6.83 -5.94 13.24
CA ASP A 20 6.22 -6.61 14.40
C ASP A 20 5.09 -5.73 14.94
N LEU A 21 3.85 -6.18 14.75
CA LEU A 21 2.66 -5.43 15.15
C LEU A 21 2.52 -5.32 16.68
N ASP A 22 3.03 -6.29 17.43
CA ASP A 22 3.01 -6.26 18.91
C ASP A 22 3.99 -5.20 19.45
N ARG A 23 5.00 -4.85 18.66
CA ARG A 23 6.02 -3.84 18.98
C ARG A 23 5.87 -2.54 18.19
N PHE A 24 4.79 -2.39 17.43
CA PHE A 24 4.60 -1.21 16.59
C PHE A 24 4.49 0.06 17.44
N HIS A 25 5.43 0.98 17.25
CA HIS A 25 5.45 2.24 17.99
C HIS A 25 4.54 3.27 17.34
N VAL A 26 3.47 3.66 18.02
CA VAL A 26 2.61 4.78 17.61
C VAL A 26 3.05 6.06 18.36
N PRO A 27 3.56 7.10 17.67
CA PRO A 27 3.91 8.35 18.33
C PRO A 27 2.69 8.98 19.02
N ARG A 28 2.89 9.50 20.24
CA ARG A 28 1.81 10.09 21.07
C ARG A 28 0.95 11.13 20.33
N ARG A 29 1.58 11.93 19.45
CA ARG A 29 0.87 12.94 18.64
C ARG A 29 -0.03 12.29 17.59
N LEU A 30 0.46 11.26 16.89
CA LEU A 30 -0.32 10.52 15.90
C LEU A 30 -1.52 9.84 16.57
N ALA A 31 -1.31 9.19 17.71
CA ALA A 31 -2.35 8.54 18.48
C ALA A 31 -3.48 9.51 18.88
N ARG A 32 -3.15 10.76 19.22
CA ARG A 32 -4.13 11.81 19.49
C ARG A 32 -4.90 12.23 18.25
N VAL A 33 -4.21 12.38 17.11
CA VAL A 33 -4.84 12.76 15.84
C VAL A 33 -5.86 11.70 15.42
N ILE A 34 -5.50 10.42 15.47
CA ILE A 34 -6.42 9.33 15.11
C ILE A 34 -7.65 9.33 16.03
N ARG A 35 -7.46 9.46 17.35
CA ARG A 35 -8.57 9.48 18.33
C ARG A 35 -9.43 10.75 18.31
N SER A 36 -9.05 11.77 17.56
CA SER A 36 -9.79 13.03 17.51
C SER A 36 -11.05 12.98 16.65
N GLY A 37 -11.34 11.86 15.96
CA GLY A 37 -12.51 11.72 15.10
C GLY A 37 -12.46 12.59 13.83
N ARG A 38 -11.27 13.05 13.44
CA ARG A 38 -11.07 13.90 12.25
C ARG A 38 -11.08 13.12 10.93
N PHE A 39 -10.99 11.80 10.99
CA PHE A 39 -10.91 10.91 9.83
C PHE A 39 -11.88 9.75 10.03
N ASP A 40 -12.60 9.41 8.96
CA ASP A 40 -13.31 8.15 8.85
C ASP A 40 -12.34 7.08 8.36
N ILE A 41 -12.30 5.94 9.05
CA ILE A 41 -11.42 4.83 8.72
C ILE A 41 -12.29 3.67 8.27
N ALA A 42 -12.03 3.17 7.06
CA ALA A 42 -12.71 2.03 6.50
C ALA A 42 -11.69 1.03 5.93
N ILE A 43 -12.10 -0.22 5.83
CA ILE A 43 -11.34 -1.32 5.24
C ILE A 43 -12.05 -1.69 3.94
N ASP A 44 -11.30 -1.84 2.85
CA ASP A 44 -11.80 -2.26 1.54
C ASP A 44 -12.96 -1.44 0.97
N ALA A 45 -13.10 -0.18 1.40
CA ALA A 45 -14.17 0.70 0.94
C ALA A 45 -14.03 1.09 -0.55
N ASP A 46 -12.80 1.33 -1.01
CA ASP A 46 -12.49 1.62 -2.42
C ASP A 46 -11.02 1.27 -2.72
N PHE A 47 -10.75 -0.01 -2.95
CA PHE A 47 -9.39 -0.50 -3.21
C PHE A 47 -8.77 0.11 -4.47
N GLU A 48 -9.55 0.27 -5.54
CA GLU A 48 -9.05 0.79 -6.82
C GLU A 48 -8.65 2.27 -6.70
N ALA A 49 -9.45 3.10 -6.03
CA ALA A 49 -9.07 4.48 -5.79
C ALA A 49 -7.80 4.58 -4.93
N VAL A 50 -7.68 3.74 -3.90
CA VAL A 50 -6.49 3.73 -3.02
C VAL A 50 -5.22 3.37 -3.79
N ILE A 51 -5.21 2.27 -4.56
CA ILE A 51 -4.00 1.85 -5.29
C ILE A 51 -3.62 2.85 -6.39
N ARG A 52 -4.60 3.45 -7.07
CA ARG A 52 -4.35 4.52 -8.07
C ARG A 52 -3.78 5.78 -7.41
N ALA A 53 -4.27 6.15 -6.23
CA ALA A 53 -3.69 7.25 -5.46
C ALA A 53 -2.25 6.94 -5.01
N CYS A 54 -1.93 5.70 -4.64
CA CYS A 54 -0.57 5.28 -4.35
C CYS A 54 0.37 5.36 -5.57
N ALA A 55 -0.16 5.17 -6.78
CA ALA A 55 0.59 5.31 -8.04
C ALA A 55 0.86 6.78 -8.43
N GLY A 56 0.11 7.75 -7.89
CA GLY A 56 0.26 9.18 -8.19
C GLY A 56 1.49 9.84 -7.54
N ARG A 57 2.68 9.27 -7.73
CA ARG A 57 3.97 9.74 -7.17
C ARG A 57 5.00 9.85 -8.29
N GLU A 58 6.01 10.71 -8.12
CA GLU A 58 7.08 10.93 -9.12
C GLU A 58 7.82 9.63 -9.47
N GLU A 59 8.09 8.80 -8.45
CA GLU A 59 8.67 7.47 -8.63
C GLU A 59 7.72 6.42 -8.05
N THR A 60 7.35 5.44 -8.87
CA THR A 60 6.51 4.30 -8.47
C THR A 60 6.73 3.09 -9.37
N TRP A 61 6.49 1.90 -8.84
CA TRP A 61 6.47 0.65 -9.60
C TRP A 61 5.04 0.23 -10.02
N LEU A 62 4.02 1.02 -9.64
CA LEU A 62 2.62 0.75 -9.92
C LEU A 62 2.22 1.28 -11.31
N ASN A 63 2.60 0.55 -12.35
CA ASN A 63 2.04 0.78 -13.69
C ASN A 63 0.62 0.18 -13.82
N GLU A 64 -0.05 0.41 -14.95
CA GLU A 64 -1.44 -0.05 -15.14
C GLU A 64 -1.57 -1.58 -15.08
N GLU A 65 -0.57 -2.33 -15.56
CA GLU A 65 -0.57 -3.80 -15.48
C GLU A 65 -0.55 -4.27 -14.02
N MET A 66 0.30 -3.68 -13.17
CA MET A 66 0.34 -4.01 -11.74
C MET A 66 -0.97 -3.60 -11.05
N ILE A 67 -1.51 -2.41 -11.35
CA ILE A 67 -2.79 -1.95 -10.78
C ILE A 67 -3.89 -2.95 -11.11
N ALA A 68 -4.03 -3.34 -12.38
CA ALA A 68 -5.03 -4.31 -12.82
C ALA A 68 -4.86 -5.67 -12.12
N ALA A 69 -3.63 -6.14 -11.95
CA ALA A 69 -3.34 -7.40 -11.26
C ALA A 69 -3.77 -7.36 -9.78
N TYR A 70 -3.47 -6.29 -9.05
CA TYR A 70 -3.88 -6.16 -7.64
C TYR A 70 -5.37 -5.93 -7.48
N VAL A 71 -6.02 -5.18 -8.37
CA VAL A 71 -7.49 -5.04 -8.37
C VAL A 71 -8.15 -6.39 -8.64
N ALA A 72 -7.62 -7.18 -9.59
CA ALA A 72 -8.12 -8.52 -9.86
C ALA A 72 -7.89 -9.48 -8.67
N LEU A 73 -6.78 -9.33 -7.94
CA LEU A 73 -6.52 -10.08 -6.71
C LEU A 73 -7.51 -9.70 -5.61
N HIS A 74 -7.71 -8.41 -5.35
CA HIS A 74 -8.66 -7.93 -4.36
C HIS A 74 -10.09 -8.45 -4.61
N ARG A 75 -10.52 -8.51 -5.88
CA ARG A 75 -11.82 -9.09 -6.28
C ARG A 75 -11.95 -10.59 -5.98
N LYS A 76 -10.85 -11.30 -5.72
CA LYS A 76 -10.84 -12.73 -5.38
C LYS A 76 -10.82 -13.00 -3.86
N GLY A 77 -10.70 -11.96 -3.04
CA GLY A 77 -10.51 -12.06 -1.58
C GLY A 77 -9.06 -12.29 -1.17
#